data_AF-A0A1X1VC81-F1
#
_entry.id   AF-A0A1X1VC81-F1
#
_cell.length_a   1.000
_cell.length_b   1.000
_cell.length_c   1.000
_cell.angle_alpha   90.00
_cell.angle_beta   90.00
_cell.angle_gamma   90.00
#
_symmetry.space_group_name_H-M   'P 1'
#
loop_
_entity.id
_entity.type
_entity.pdbx_description
1 polymer ?
#
loop_
_entity_poly.entity_id
_entity_poly.type
_entity_poly.pdbx_seq_one_letter_code
_entity_poly.pdbx_strand_id
1 'polypeptide(L)'
;MGTLVLGGIRSGKSRWAEHTIADSLTPGQPVRYRVPALVAESDPAWAQEWAQRVAKHHERRPGHWSTVETDTQLRRSPDTATLVDELGSLNQRIAAVCDQVVLVGAGQAVPIKPART
;
A
#
# COMPACT_ATOMS: atom_id res chain seq x y z
N MET A 1 -16.91 -4.04 9.67
CA MET A 1 -17.08 -3.76 8.23
C MET A 1 -15.72 -3.90 7.56
N GLY A 2 -15.64 -4.47 6.35
CA GLY A 2 -14.38 -4.59 5.60
C GLY A 2 -14.48 -3.86 4.26
N THR A 3 -13.46 -3.06 3.93
CA THR A 3 -13.42 -2.27 2.69
C THR A 3 -12.20 -2.71 1.87
N LEU A 4 -12.41 -3.10 0.62
CA LEU A 4 -11.33 -3.41 -0.33
C LEU A 4 -11.14 -2.22 -1.28
N VAL A 5 -9.93 -1.67 -1.33
CA VAL A 5 -9.57 -0.53 -2.18
C VAL A 5 -8.69 -0.99 -3.32
N LEU A 6 -9.20 -0.90 -4.55
CA LEU A 6 -8.51 -1.33 -5.79
C LEU A 6 -8.20 -0.13 -6.70
N GLY A 7 -7.33 -0.35 -7.69
CA GLY A 7 -6.88 0.71 -8.61
C GLY A 7 -5.42 0.56 -9.05
N GLY A 8 -5.03 1.34 -10.06
CA GLY A 8 -3.72 1.27 -10.73
C GLY A 8 -2.53 1.68 -9.88
N ILE A 9 -1.33 1.47 -10.41
CA ILE A 9 -0.08 1.94 -9.78
C ILE A 9 -0.13 3.46 -9.64
N ARG A 10 0.29 3.99 -8.47
CA ARG A 10 0.30 5.43 -8.15
C ARG A 10 -1.08 6.14 -8.22
N SER A 11 -2.19 5.39 -8.20
CA SER A 11 -3.55 5.97 -8.25
C SER A 11 -4.07 6.61 -6.96
N GLY A 12 -3.25 6.68 -5.90
CA GLY A 12 -3.64 7.29 -4.63
C GLY A 12 -4.45 6.41 -3.66
N LYS A 13 -4.61 5.10 -3.91
CA LYS A 13 -5.35 4.16 -3.03
C LYS A 13 -4.96 4.27 -1.56
N SER A 14 -3.66 4.23 -1.25
CA SER A 14 -3.17 4.30 0.13
C SER A 14 -3.56 5.62 0.78
N ARG A 15 -3.47 6.75 0.05
CA ARG A 15 -3.91 8.07 0.55
C ARG A 15 -5.42 8.09 0.82
N TRP A 16 -6.22 7.52 -0.07
CA TRP A 16 -7.67 7.43 0.12
C TRP A 16 -8.02 6.56 1.34
N ALA A 17 -7.36 5.40 1.48
CA ALA A 17 -7.56 4.49 2.61
C ALA A 17 -7.14 5.14 3.94
N GLU A 18 -6.01 5.86 3.96
CA GLU A 18 -5.53 6.62 5.12
C GLU A 18 -6.52 7.72 5.54
N HIS A 19 -7.09 8.48 4.61
CA HIS A 19 -8.12 9.48 4.94
C HIS A 19 -9.41 8.82 5.44
N THR A 20 -9.90 7.81 4.72
CA THR A 20 -11.18 7.16 5.03
C THR A 20 -11.14 6.49 6.41
N ILE A 21 -10.04 5.84 6.76
CA ILE A 21 -9.91 5.22 8.09
C ILE A 21 -9.79 6.28 9.19
N ALA A 22 -9.09 7.40 8.93
CA ALA A 22 -8.98 8.51 9.88
C ALA A 22 -10.34 9.17 10.15
N ASP A 23 -11.12 9.44 9.10
CA ASP A 23 -12.44 10.08 9.19
C ASP A 23 -13.48 9.18 9.88
N SER A 24 -13.26 7.87 9.87
CA SER A 24 -14.15 6.89 10.52
C SER A 24 -13.92 6.73 12.03
N LEU A 25 -12.85 7.33 12.56
CA LEU A 25 -12.40 7.15 13.94
C LEU A 25 -12.50 8.45 14.75
N THR A 26 -12.69 8.29 16.05
CA THR A 26 -12.54 9.39 17.00
C THR A 26 -11.06 9.81 17.04
N PRO A 27 -10.74 11.12 17.06
CA PRO A 27 -9.37 11.60 17.15
C PRO A 27 -8.59 10.92 18.29
N GLY A 28 -7.39 10.41 17.98
CA GLY A 28 -6.53 9.73 18.94
C GLY A 28 -6.75 8.21 19.07
N GLN A 29 -7.76 7.64 18.42
CA GLN A 29 -7.89 6.18 18.37
C GLN A 29 -6.73 5.55 17.59
N PRO A 30 -6.16 4.43 18.10
CA PRO A 30 -5.04 3.78 17.44
C PRO A 30 -5.48 3.11 16.14
N VAL A 31 -4.68 3.27 15.10
CA VAL A 31 -4.79 2.53 13.84
C VAL A 31 -3.60 1.60 13.73
N ARG A 32 -3.85 0.35 13.33
CA ARG A 32 -2.80 -0.60 12.94
C ARG A 32 -2.54 -0.48 11.45
N TYR A 33 -1.31 -0.14 11.07
CA TYR A 33 -0.89 -0.19 9.66
C TYR A 33 -0.04 -1.43 9.41
N ARG A 34 -0.49 -2.31 8.50
CA ARG A 34 0.27 -3.47 8.01
C ARG A 34 0.82 -3.17 6.63
N VAL A 35 2.14 -3.29 6.53
CA VAL A 35 2.89 -3.37 5.27
C VAL A 35 3.41 -4.80 5.15
N PRO A 36 3.50 -5.37 3.93
CA PRO A 36 4.11 -6.67 3.75
C PRO A 36 5.55 -6.64 4.26
N ALA A 37 5.95 -7.71 4.96
CA ALA A 37 7.33 -7.89 5.36
C ALA A 37 8.20 -7.89 4.10
N LEU A 38 9.30 -7.14 4.14
CA LEU A 38 10.25 -7.07 3.05
C LEU A 38 10.73 -8.49 2.73
N VAL A 39 10.46 -8.98 1.52
CA VAL A 39 11.37 -9.98 0.97
C VAL A 39 12.60 -9.16 0.62
N ALA A 40 13.65 -9.29 1.43
CA ALA A 40 14.94 -8.69 1.14
C ALA A 40 15.46 -9.28 -0.16
N GLU A 41 15.06 -8.71 -1.29
CA GLU A 41 15.75 -8.91 -2.55
C GLU A 41 17.15 -8.30 -2.38
N SER A 42 18.17 -8.99 -2.89
CA SER A 42 19.59 -8.68 -2.68
C SER A 42 20.05 -7.37 -3.34
N ASP A 43 19.13 -6.51 -3.79
CA ASP A 43 19.38 -5.22 -4.44
C ASP A 43 19.33 -4.06 -3.43
N PRO A 44 20.49 -3.44 -3.10
CA PRO A 44 20.56 -2.34 -2.16
C PRO A 44 19.83 -1.07 -2.63
N ALA A 45 19.76 -0.81 -3.93
CA ALA A 45 19.10 0.37 -4.48
C ALA A 45 17.58 0.28 -4.27
N TRP A 46 17.04 -0.91 -4.48
CA TRP A 46 15.63 -1.20 -4.21
C TRP A 46 15.29 -1.10 -2.73
N ALA A 47 16.14 -1.62 -1.84
CA ALA A 47 15.95 -1.51 -0.40
C ALA A 47 15.90 -0.04 0.07
N GLN A 48 16.71 0.83 -0.53
CA GLN A 48 16.71 2.26 -0.24
C GLN A 48 15.43 2.97 -0.73
N GLU A 49 14.95 2.67 -1.94
CA GLU A 49 13.68 3.21 -2.46
C GLU A 49 12.50 2.79 -1.57
N TRP A 50 12.48 1.52 -1.15
CA TRP A 50 11.48 1.01 -0.21
C TRP A 50 11.54 1.74 1.13
N ALA A 51 12.72 1.86 1.73
CA ALA A 51 12.91 2.55 3.00
C ALA A 51 12.43 4.01 2.95
N GLN A 52 12.72 4.73 1.86
CA GLN A 52 12.20 6.08 1.64
C GLN A 52 10.68 6.13 1.54
N ARG A 53 10.07 5.14 0.87
CA ARG A 53 8.62 5.06 0.74
C ARG A 53 7.95 4.75 2.07
N VAL A 54 8.52 3.85 2.86
CA VAL A 54 8.09 3.56 4.24
C VAL A 54 8.21 4.83 5.08
N ALA A 55 9.37 5.50 5.08
CA ALA A 55 9.58 6.75 5.82
C ALA A 55 8.54 7.83 5.46
N LYS A 56 8.28 8.05 4.16
CA LYS A 56 7.23 8.99 3.71
C LYS A 56 5.83 8.58 4.14
N HIS A 57 5.57 7.28 4.27
CA HIS A 57 4.32 6.79 4.84
C HIS A 57 4.25 7.02 6.35
N HIS A 58 5.35 6.84 7.08
CA HIS A 58 5.43 7.16 8.51
C HIS A 58 5.22 8.65 8.78
N GLU A 59 5.88 9.54 8.04
CA GLU A 59 5.78 11.01 8.21
C GLU A 59 4.35 11.56 8.05
N ARG A 60 3.53 10.89 7.23
CA ARG A 60 2.14 11.32 6.98
C ARG A 60 1.16 10.93 8.08
N ARG A 61 1.58 10.09 9.02
CA ARG A 61 0.68 9.50 10.01
C ARG A 61 0.82 10.23 11.36
N PRO A 62 -0.30 10.51 12.04
CA PRO A 62 -0.26 10.97 13.42
C PRO A 62 0.47 9.98 14.32
N GLY A 63 1.20 10.48 15.32
CA GLY A 63 2.02 9.64 16.22
C GLY A 63 1.23 8.60 17.05
N HIS A 64 -0.11 8.67 17.08
CA HIS A 64 -0.97 7.67 17.72
C HIS A 64 -1.25 6.43 16.83
N TRP A 65 -0.77 6.42 15.59
CA TRP A 65 -0.86 5.24 14.71
C TRP A 65 0.25 4.26 15.06
N SER A 66 -0.10 2.99 15.32
CA SER A 66 0.89 1.93 15.54
C SER A 66 1.15 1.21 14.22
N THR A 67 2.42 1.13 13.84
CA THR A 67 2.83 0.31 12.68
C THR A 67 3.16 -1.09 13.19
N VAL A 68 2.55 -2.11 12.58
CA VAL A 68 2.80 -3.51 12.91
C VAL A 68 3.19 -4.23 11.64
N GLU A 69 4.49 -4.50 11.51
CA GLU A 69 5.04 -5.39 10.49
C GLU A 69 4.87 -6.83 10.99
N THR A 70 3.77 -7.49 10.60
CA THR A 70 3.59 -8.91 10.94
C THR A 70 2.95 -9.65 9.80
N ASP A 71 3.33 -10.92 9.70
CA ASP A 71 2.82 -11.81 8.69
C ASP A 71 1.54 -12.49 9.20
N THR A 72 0.51 -12.52 8.37
CA THR A 72 -0.64 -13.45 8.38
C THR A 72 -1.91 -13.23 9.21
N GLN A 73 -2.09 -12.23 10.08
CA GLN A 73 -3.30 -12.23 10.97
C GLN A 73 -4.09 -10.91 11.01
N LEU A 74 -4.89 -10.65 9.96
CA LEU A 74 -5.85 -9.52 9.89
C LEU A 74 -6.91 -9.51 11.02
N ARG A 75 -7.18 -10.66 11.67
CA ARG A 75 -8.30 -10.83 12.60
C ARG A 75 -7.94 -10.95 14.08
N ARG A 76 -6.66 -10.86 14.48
CA ARG A 76 -6.25 -11.05 15.89
C ARG A 76 -6.75 -9.96 16.85
N SER A 77 -7.16 -8.80 16.33
CA SER A 77 -7.70 -7.71 17.15
C SER A 77 -8.81 -7.00 16.37
N PRO A 78 -10.05 -7.51 16.42
CA PRO A 78 -11.17 -6.91 15.68
C PRO A 78 -11.50 -5.48 16.15
N ASP A 79 -11.11 -5.13 17.38
CA ASP A 79 -11.43 -3.85 18.01
C ASP A 79 -10.49 -2.71 17.58
N THR A 80 -9.41 -3.02 16.86
CA THR A 80 -8.47 -2.02 16.34
C THR A 80 -8.61 -1.92 14.83
N ALA A 81 -8.94 -0.71 14.36
CA ALA A 81 -9.00 -0.41 12.94
C ALA A 81 -7.64 -0.75 12.28
N THR A 82 -7.69 -1.55 11.22
CA THR A 82 -6.50 -2.09 10.55
C THR A 82 -6.51 -1.73 9.08
N LEU A 83 -5.43 -1.07 8.62
CA LEU A 83 -5.16 -0.79 7.21
C LEU A 83 -4.09 -1.75 6.72
N VAL A 84 -4.37 -2.45 5.62
CA VAL A 84 -3.43 -3.37 4.96
C VAL A 84 -3.09 -2.83 3.58
N ASP A 85 -1.81 -2.56 3.33
CA ASP A 85 -1.33 -2.03 2.05
C ASP A 85 -0.34 -2.98 1.37
N GLU A 86 -0.89 -3.95 0.64
CA GLU A 86 -0.10 -5.00 -0.04
C GLU A 86 -0.13 -4.88 -1.57
N LEU A 87 -1.27 -4.45 -2.12
CA LEU A 87 -1.52 -4.46 -3.57
C LEU A 87 -0.67 -3.45 -4.34
N GLY A 88 -0.36 -2.28 -3.74
CA GLY A 88 0.41 -1.25 -4.40
C GLY A 88 1.84 -1.67 -4.71
N SER A 89 2.47 -2.39 -3.79
CA SER A 89 3.86 -2.81 -3.87
C SER A 89 4.04 -4.06 -4.74
N LEU A 90 3.13 -5.04 -4.63
CA LEU A 90 3.14 -6.22 -5.49
C LEU A 90 2.92 -5.85 -6.96
N ASN A 91 1.95 -4.98 -7.25
CA ASN A 91 1.68 -4.53 -8.62
C ASN A 91 2.90 -3.81 -9.23
N GLN A 92 3.69 -3.09 -8.43
CA GLN A 92 4.93 -2.47 -8.90
C GLN A 92 6.01 -3.50 -9.23
N ARG A 93 6.18 -4.54 -8.39
CA ARG A 93 7.14 -5.63 -8.66
C ARG A 93 6.81 -6.36 -9.96
N ILE A 94 5.55 -6.70 -10.16
CA ILE A 94 5.09 -7.34 -11.39
C ILE A 94 5.28 -6.39 -12.59
N ALA A 95 4.89 -5.12 -12.46
CA ALA A 95 5.08 -4.12 -13.51
C ALA A 95 6.56 -3.88 -13.91
N ALA A 96 7.50 -4.07 -12.98
CA ALA A 96 8.93 -3.90 -13.28
C ALA A 96 9.41 -4.94 -14.29
N VAL A 97 8.94 -6.19 -14.19
CA VAL A 97 9.34 -7.31 -15.06
C VAL A 97 8.49 -7.47 -16.32
N CYS A 98 7.28 -6.91 -16.35
CA CYS A 98 6.43 -6.97 -17.55
C CYS A 98 6.92 -6.02 -18.66
N ASP A 99 6.92 -6.43 -19.93
CA ASP A 99 7.27 -5.54 -21.03
C ASP A 99 6.24 -4.42 -21.25
N GLN A 100 4.96 -4.71 -20.99
CA GLN A 100 3.85 -3.76 -21.10
C GLN A 100 2.99 -3.81 -19.85
N VAL A 101 2.47 -2.65 -19.44
CA VAL A 101 1.50 -2.55 -18.34
C VAL A 101 0.31 -1.72 -18.83
N VAL A 102 -0.90 -2.25 -18.64
CA VAL A 102 -2.15 -1.61 -19.05
C VAL A 102 -3.03 -1.41 -17.83
N LEU A 103 -3.54 -0.19 -17.66
CA LEU A 103 -4.61 0.12 -16.72
C LEU A 103 -5.94 0.02 -17.45
N VAL A 104 -6.87 -0.80 -16.94
CA VAL A 104 -8.24 -0.89 -17.48
C VAL A 104 -9.20 -0.24 -16.51
N GLY A 105 -9.99 0.72 -16.98
CA GLY A 105 -11.02 1.41 -16.20
C GLY A 105 -12.21 1.80 -17.07
N ALA A 106 -13.44 1.55 -16.60
CA ALA A 106 -14.67 1.79 -17.36
C ALA A 106 -14.65 1.21 -18.80
N GLY A 107 -14.02 0.03 -18.98
CA GLY A 107 -13.86 -0.61 -20.28
C GLY A 107 -12.77 -0.02 -21.19
N GLN A 108 -12.07 1.03 -20.76
CA GLN A 108 -10.99 1.65 -21.52
C GLN A 108 -9.63 1.10 -21.07
N ALA A 109 -8.82 0.64 -22.04
CA ALA A 109 -7.47 0.15 -21.82
C ALA A 109 -6.45 1.26 -22.09
N VAL A 110 -5.67 1.62 -21.07
CA VAL A 110 -4.66 2.68 -21.14
C VAL A 110 -3.28 2.09 -20.87
N PRO A 111 -2.37 2.03 -21.87
CA PRO A 111 -0.98 1.65 -21.64
C PRO A 111 -0.30 2.65 -20.70
N ILE A 112 0.29 2.15 -19.60
CA ILE A 112 1.01 2.95 -18.60
C ILE A 112 2.51 2.61 -18.54
N LYS A 113 2.94 1.51 -19.17
CA LYS A 113 4.33 1.19 -19.52
C LYS A 113 4.35 0.78 -21.00
N PRO A 114 5.07 1.50 -21.88
CA PRO A 114 5.18 1.13 -23.29
C PRO A 114 5.99 -0.15 -23.44
N ALA A 115 5.67 -0.96 -24.46
CA ALA A 115 6.41 -2.18 -24.78
C ALA A 115 7.89 -1.85 -25.06
N ARG A 116 8.82 -2.67 -24.56
CA ARG A 116 10.22 -2.60 -24.98
C ARG A 116 10.29 -2.92 -26.49
N THR A 117 10.80 -1.97 -27.27
CA THR A 117 11.19 -2.17 -28.68
C THR A 117 12.30 -3.19 -28.80
#